data_AF-A0A7W1IBG0-F1
#
_entry.id   AF-A0A7W1IBG0-F1
#
_cell.length_a   1.000
_cell.length_b   1.000
_cell.length_c   1.000
_cell.angle_alpha   90.00
_cell.angle_beta   90.00
_cell.angle_gamma   90.00
#
_symmetry.space_group_name_H-M   'P 1'
#
loop_
_entity.id
_entity.type
_entity.pdbx_description
1 polymer ?
#
loop_
_entity_poly.entity_id
_entity_poly.type
_entity_poly.pdbx_seq_one_letter_code
_entity_poly.pdbx_strand_id
1 'polypeptide(L)'
;MGQFKPADFSRGDPNTIGGYMAVHDRPAAFEGSDGASYSTELVVDKTDDESAPFGGYILFIRWGQGEPFASGHLETPYLFYGRSDEDARGMVAQLSLSSVKKLLDGLIAARAQSSRPWWEVMHDEGPM
;
A
#
# COMPACT_ATOMS: atom_id res chain seq x y z
N MET A 1 -10.84 25.63 -10.34
CA MET A 1 -11.67 25.38 -9.14
C MET A 1 -12.00 23.90 -9.11
N GLY A 2 -11.63 23.20 -8.03
CA GLY A 2 -12.03 21.79 -7.86
C GLY A 2 -13.51 21.72 -7.54
N GLN A 3 -14.28 21.02 -8.35
CA GLN A 3 -15.69 20.73 -8.06
C GLN A 3 -15.74 19.53 -7.12
N PHE A 4 -16.43 19.65 -5.99
CA PHE A 4 -16.72 18.51 -5.13
C PHE A 4 -17.53 17.47 -5.92
N LYS A 5 -16.99 16.26 -6.05
CA LYS A 5 -17.70 15.11 -6.58
C LYS A 5 -18.17 14.25 -5.41
N PRO A 6 -19.48 14.04 -5.22
CA PRO A 6 -19.98 13.12 -4.20
C PRO A 6 -19.58 11.68 -4.55
N ALA A 7 -19.53 10.82 -3.53
CA ALA A 7 -19.25 9.40 -3.71
C ALA A 7 -20.37 8.71 -4.52
N ASP A 8 -19.98 7.86 -5.46
CA ASP A 8 -20.89 7.06 -6.28
C ASP A 8 -20.75 5.58 -5.94
N PHE A 9 -21.58 5.11 -5.01
CA PHE A 9 -21.58 3.74 -4.51
C PHE A 9 -22.04 2.70 -5.55
N SER A 10 -22.52 3.12 -6.72
CA SER A 10 -22.81 2.19 -7.82
C SER A 10 -21.56 1.68 -8.53
N ARG A 11 -20.40 2.33 -8.31
CA ARG A 11 -19.15 2.06 -9.05
C ARG A 11 -18.32 0.90 -8.51
N GLY A 12 -18.65 0.34 -7.34
CA GLY A 12 -17.92 -0.80 -6.77
C GLY A 12 -18.18 -1.00 -5.27
N ASP A 13 -17.55 -2.01 -4.68
CA ASP A 13 -17.58 -2.24 -3.24
C ASP A 13 -16.62 -1.30 -2.51
N PRO A 14 -17.10 -0.30 -1.76
CA PRO A 14 -16.25 0.68 -1.07
C PRO A 14 -15.34 0.06 0.02
N ASN A 15 -15.55 -1.22 0.38
CA ASN A 15 -14.72 -1.92 1.36
C ASN A 15 -13.47 -2.58 0.76
N THR A 16 -13.37 -2.62 -0.56
CA THR A 16 -12.15 -3.03 -1.29
C THR A 16 -11.36 -1.81 -1.72
N ILE A 17 -10.05 -1.95 -1.90
CA ILE A 17 -9.18 -0.84 -2.29
C ILE A 17 -9.54 -0.28 -3.66
N GLY A 18 -9.83 -1.16 -4.63
CA GLY A 18 -10.26 -0.74 -5.97
C GLY A 18 -11.66 -0.14 -5.96
N GLY A 19 -12.60 -0.73 -5.22
CA GLY A 19 -13.96 -0.19 -5.12
C GLY A 19 -14.00 1.15 -4.39
N TYR A 20 -13.21 1.36 -3.33
CA TYR A 20 -13.06 2.68 -2.70
C TYR A 20 -12.62 3.73 -3.73
N MET A 21 -11.58 3.44 -4.51
CA MET A 21 -11.05 4.37 -5.52
C MET A 21 -12.10 4.67 -6.60
N ALA A 22 -12.87 3.67 -7.03
CA ALA A 22 -13.95 3.85 -7.99
C ALA A 22 -15.10 4.70 -7.43
N VAL A 23 -15.52 4.43 -6.20
CA VAL A 23 -16.63 5.12 -5.51
C VAL A 23 -16.28 6.57 -5.20
N HIS A 24 -15.06 6.84 -4.76
CA HIS A 24 -14.64 8.17 -4.27
C HIS A 24 -13.84 9.00 -5.28
N ASP A 25 -13.49 8.45 -6.44
CA ASP A 25 -12.71 9.12 -7.50
C ASP A 25 -11.37 9.70 -6.99
N ARG A 26 -10.76 9.03 -6.00
CA ARG A 26 -9.50 9.44 -5.36
C ARG A 26 -8.77 8.25 -4.72
N PRO A 27 -7.44 8.33 -4.52
CA PRO A 27 -6.68 7.35 -3.76
C PRO A 27 -7.23 7.13 -2.35
N ALA A 28 -7.19 5.89 -1.86
CA ALA A 28 -7.43 5.65 -0.44
C ALA A 28 -6.22 6.15 0.37
N ALA A 29 -6.49 6.68 1.55
CA ALA A 29 -5.48 7.14 2.48
C ALA A 29 -5.63 6.45 3.83
N PHE A 30 -4.49 6.19 4.48
CA PHE A 30 -4.41 5.50 5.76
C PHE A 30 -3.46 6.26 6.69
N GLU A 31 -3.77 6.27 7.97
CA GLU A 31 -2.81 6.62 9.02
C GLU A 31 -1.96 5.38 9.33
N GLY A 32 -0.65 5.49 9.18
CA GLY A 32 0.29 4.42 9.54
C GLY A 32 0.43 4.26 11.05
N SER A 33 0.89 3.09 11.50
CA SER A 33 1.24 2.87 12.91
C SER A 33 2.37 3.79 13.43
N ASP A 34 3.09 4.48 12.54
CA ASP A 34 4.08 5.53 12.85
C ASP A 34 3.46 6.95 12.97
N GLY A 35 2.13 7.07 12.84
CA GLY A 35 1.39 8.35 12.91
C GLY A 35 1.50 9.22 11.65
N ALA A 36 2.13 8.73 10.57
CA ALA A 36 2.18 9.46 9.30
C ALA A 36 0.96 9.12 8.41
N SER A 37 0.60 10.04 7.52
CA SER A 37 -0.43 9.80 6.50
C SER A 37 0.17 9.15 5.25
N TYR A 38 -0.52 8.15 4.72
CA TYR A 38 -0.12 7.42 3.51
C TYR A 38 -1.24 7.41 2.48
N SER A 39 -0.96 7.82 1.25
CA SER A 39 -1.86 7.57 0.10
C SER A 39 -1.46 6.27 -0.59
N THR A 40 -2.42 5.59 -1.20
CA THR A 40 -2.21 4.30 -1.88
C THR A 40 -2.33 4.40 -3.37
N GLU A 41 -1.50 3.65 -4.08
CA GLU A 41 -1.60 3.40 -5.50
C GLU A 41 -1.51 1.91 -5.78
N LEU A 42 -2.35 1.42 -6.70
CA LEU A 42 -2.27 0.05 -7.19
C LEU A 42 -1.36 0.05 -8.40
N VAL A 43 -0.25 -0.67 -8.31
CA VAL A 43 0.78 -0.72 -9.34
C VAL A 43 0.90 -2.15 -9.87
N VAL A 44 1.18 -2.25 -11.17
CA VAL A 44 1.46 -3.52 -11.84
C VAL A 44 2.74 -3.34 -12.64
N ASP A 45 3.67 -4.27 -12.46
CA ASP A 45 4.89 -4.33 -13.24
C ASP A 45 4.95 -5.62 -14.05
N LYS A 46 5.78 -5.62 -15.09
CA LYS A 46 6.17 -6.86 -15.76
C LYS A 46 7.18 -7.63 -14.92
N THR A 47 7.04 -8.94 -14.90
CA THR A 47 7.97 -9.85 -14.25
C THR A 47 8.83 -10.56 -15.29
N ASP A 48 9.89 -11.22 -14.82
CA ASP A 48 10.74 -12.07 -15.68
C ASP A 48 10.17 -13.49 -15.86
N ASP A 49 9.02 -13.81 -15.23
CA ASP A 49 8.38 -15.12 -15.32
C ASP A 49 7.28 -15.12 -16.39
N GLU A 50 7.52 -15.78 -17.53
CA GLU A 50 6.54 -15.89 -18.62
C GLU A 50 5.22 -16.60 -18.22
N SER A 51 5.25 -17.41 -17.16
CA SER A 51 4.04 -18.04 -16.61
C SER A 51 3.20 -17.08 -15.76
N ALA A 52 3.85 -16.06 -15.19
CA ALA A 52 3.29 -15.05 -14.29
C ALA A 52 3.74 -13.62 -14.66
N PRO A 53 3.50 -13.15 -15.91
CA PRO A 53 4.22 -12.03 -16.50
C PRO A 53 3.90 -10.65 -15.92
N PHE A 54 2.89 -10.53 -15.07
CA PHE A 54 2.50 -9.28 -14.42
C PHE A 54 2.38 -9.45 -12.92
N GLY A 55 3.09 -8.65 -12.14
CA GLY A 55 3.07 -8.64 -10.68
C GLY A 55 2.37 -7.39 -10.16
N GLY A 56 1.31 -7.57 -9.37
CA GLY A 56 0.55 -6.49 -8.76
C GLY A 56 0.96 -6.25 -7.31
N TYR A 57 1.13 -4.98 -6.94
CA TYR A 57 1.53 -4.57 -5.59
C TYR A 57 0.89 -3.23 -5.19
N ILE A 58 1.06 -2.84 -3.92
CA ILE A 58 0.59 -1.55 -3.41
C ILE A 58 1.78 -0.66 -3.11
N LEU A 59 1.75 0.55 -3.66
CA LEU A 59 2.65 1.64 -3.31
C LEU A 59 1.96 2.55 -2.30
N PHE A 60 2.64 2.80 -1.17
CA PHE A 60 2.21 3.73 -0.13
C PHE A 60 3.09 4.98 -0.16
N ILE A 61 2.52 6.12 -0.51
CA ILE A 61 3.22 7.42 -0.50
C ILE A 61 3.07 8.06 0.88
N ARG A 62 4.17 8.24 1.60
CA ARG A 62 4.22 8.85 2.93
C ARG A 62 4.24 10.37 2.83
N TRP A 63 3.32 11.05 3.49
CA TRP A 63 3.27 12.52 3.51
C TRP A 63 3.95 13.09 4.75
N GLY A 64 4.68 14.19 4.56
CA GLY A 64 5.27 14.96 5.67
C GLY A 64 4.20 15.70 6.48
N GLN A 65 4.56 16.13 7.69
CA GLN A 65 3.74 17.05 8.47
C GLN A 65 3.90 18.47 7.88
N GLY A 66 2.81 19.06 7.37
CA GLY A 66 2.81 20.42 6.81
C GLY A 66 2.47 20.47 5.32
N GLU A 67 3.18 21.32 4.55
CA GLU A 67 2.97 21.47 3.10
C GLU A 67 3.01 20.11 2.38
N PRO A 68 2.26 19.95 1.28
CA PRO A 68 2.05 18.65 0.65
C PRO A 68 3.28 18.20 -0.14
N PHE A 69 4.31 17.72 0.54
CA PHE A 69 5.44 17.02 -0.05
C PHE A 69 5.46 15.55 0.39
N ALA A 70 5.73 14.67 -0.58
CA ALA A 70 6.01 13.27 -0.28
C ALA A 70 7.33 13.20 0.49
N SER A 71 7.30 12.60 1.67
CA SER A 71 8.47 12.41 2.56
C SER A 71 9.15 11.04 2.36
N GLY A 72 8.53 10.15 1.59
CA GLY A 72 9.04 8.82 1.27
C GLY A 72 7.94 7.91 0.76
N HIS A 73 8.26 6.63 0.60
CA HIS A 73 7.29 5.61 0.26
C HIS A 73 7.61 4.27 0.95
N LEU A 74 6.62 3.38 0.94
CA LEU A 74 6.74 1.96 1.24
C LEU A 74 6.04 1.20 0.12
N GLU A 75 6.53 0.02 -0.22
CA GLU A 75 5.91 -0.84 -1.22
C GLU A 75 5.79 -2.26 -0.69
N THR A 76 4.70 -2.94 -1.05
CA THR A 76 4.62 -4.38 -0.82
C THR A 76 5.47 -5.11 -1.86
N PRO A 77 5.95 -6.32 -1.57
CA PRO A 77 6.27 -7.28 -2.63
C PRO A 77 5.06 -7.49 -3.56
N TYR A 78 5.26 -8.16 -4.70
CA TYR A 78 4.14 -8.61 -5.53
C TYR A 78 3.19 -9.50 -4.71
N LEU A 79 1.95 -9.05 -4.59
CA LEU A 79 0.89 -9.71 -3.83
C LEU A 79 0.15 -10.74 -4.69
N PHE A 80 0.01 -10.42 -5.99
CA PHE A 80 -0.67 -11.25 -6.97
C PHE A 80 0.07 -11.24 -8.29
N TYR A 81 -0.08 -12.31 -9.05
CA TYR A 81 0.47 -12.42 -10.40
C TYR A 81 -0.65 -12.72 -11.40
N GLY A 82 -0.66 -12.00 -12.53
CA GLY A 82 -1.66 -12.10 -13.58
C GLY A 82 -1.07 -12.47 -14.93
N ARG A 83 -1.94 -12.93 -15.85
CA ARG A 83 -1.59 -13.15 -17.27
C ARG A 83 -1.63 -11.86 -18.08
N SER A 84 -2.27 -10.81 -17.54
CA SER A 84 -2.32 -9.46 -18.07
C SER A 84 -2.18 -8.42 -16.94
N ASP A 85 -1.94 -7.17 -17.33
CA ASP A 85 -1.94 -6.03 -16.41
C ASP A 85 -3.28 -5.91 -15.67
N GLU A 86 -4.38 -5.97 -16.42
CA GLU A 86 -5.75 -5.86 -15.90
C GLU A 86 -6.06 -6.96 -14.88
N ASP A 87 -5.63 -8.21 -15.13
CA ASP A 87 -5.82 -9.31 -14.19
C ASP A 87 -5.10 -9.03 -12.86
N ALA A 88 -3.81 -8.68 -12.93
CA ALA A 88 -3.00 -8.41 -11.74
C ALA A 88 -3.56 -7.21 -10.96
N ARG A 89 -3.91 -6.13 -11.66
CA ARG A 89 -4.54 -4.94 -11.06
C ARG A 89 -5.87 -5.29 -10.42
N GLY A 90 -6.69 -6.09 -11.11
CA GLY A 90 -8.00 -6.55 -10.65
C GLY A 90 -7.90 -7.36 -9.36
N MET A 91 -6.90 -8.24 -9.24
CA MET A 91 -6.65 -9.02 -8.03
C MET A 91 -6.22 -8.14 -6.84
N VAL A 92 -5.27 -7.21 -7.05
CA VAL A 92 -4.88 -6.25 -5.99
C VAL A 92 -6.08 -5.40 -5.58
N ALA A 93 -6.91 -4.98 -6.55
CA ALA A 93 -8.09 -4.16 -6.33
C ALA A 93 -9.14 -4.82 -5.41
N GLN A 94 -9.17 -6.15 -5.30
CA GLN A 94 -10.08 -6.89 -4.42
C GLN A 94 -9.64 -6.91 -2.94
N LEU A 95 -8.43 -6.44 -2.62
CA LEU A 95 -7.98 -6.40 -1.23
C LEU A 95 -8.90 -5.50 -0.40
N SER A 96 -9.35 -5.99 0.75
CA SER A 96 -10.11 -5.17 1.68
C SER A 96 -9.26 -4.02 2.22
N LEU A 97 -9.89 -2.89 2.55
CA LEU A 97 -9.20 -1.76 3.18
C LEU A 97 -8.49 -2.16 4.48
N SER A 98 -9.05 -3.10 5.24
CA SER A 98 -8.43 -3.63 6.46
C SER A 98 -7.18 -4.47 6.19
N SER A 99 -7.16 -5.26 5.11
CA SER A 99 -5.95 -5.98 4.68
C SER A 99 -4.87 -5.02 4.20
N VAL A 100 -5.23 -3.98 3.43
CA VAL A 100 -4.29 -2.94 3.00
C VAL A 100 -3.68 -2.21 4.18
N LYS A 101 -4.48 -1.88 5.20
CA LYS A 101 -3.99 -1.28 6.45
C LYS A 101 -2.98 -2.19 7.17
N LYS A 102 -3.26 -3.49 7.27
CA LYS A 102 -2.33 -4.45 7.90
C LYS A 102 -1.01 -4.56 7.13
N LEU A 103 -1.07 -4.53 5.79
CA LEU A 103 0.14 -4.52 4.95
C LEU A 103 0.99 -3.27 5.22
N LEU A 104 0.38 -2.09 5.27
CA LEU A 104 1.07 -0.84 5.62
C LEU A 104 1.76 -0.93 6.98
N ASP A 105 1.03 -1.34 8.02
CA ASP A 105 1.57 -1.42 9.38
C ASP A 105 2.70 -2.45 9.48
N GLY A 106 2.61 -3.56 8.75
CA GLY A 106 3.67 -4.55 8.64
C GLY A 106 4.95 -3.98 7.99
N LEU A 107 4.81 -3.20 6.91
CA LEU A 107 5.95 -2.55 6.26
C LEU A 107 6.61 -1.50 7.16
N ILE A 108 5.82 -0.72 7.90
CA ILE A 108 6.32 0.24 8.89
C ILE A 108 7.13 -0.48 9.97
N ALA A 109 6.59 -1.58 10.52
CA ALA A 109 7.26 -2.36 11.55
C ALA A 109 8.58 -2.99 11.04
N ALA A 110 8.58 -3.53 9.82
CA ALA A 110 9.78 -4.10 9.21
C ALA A 110 10.87 -3.05 8.96
N ARG A 111 10.49 -1.86 8.50
CA ARG A 111 11.42 -0.74 8.33
C ARG A 111 11.99 -0.24 9.66
N ALA A 112 11.16 -0.18 10.71
CA ALA A 112 11.64 0.20 12.03
C ALA A 112 12.73 -0.79 12.51
N GLN A 113 12.51 -2.09 12.36
CA GLN A 113 13.48 -3.14 12.70
C GLN A 113 14.79 -3.01 11.91
N SER A 114 14.73 -2.79 10.59
CA SER A 114 15.93 -2.63 9.78
C SER A 114 16.71 -1.33 10.07
N SER A 115 16.04 -0.32 10.63
CA SER A 115 16.68 0.92 11.09
C SER A 115 17.25 0.85 12.51
N ARG A 116 16.98 -0.23 13.27
CA ARG A 116 17.52 -0.37 14.62
C ARG A 116 19.04 -0.59 14.54
N PRO A 117 19.82 0.12 15.36
CA PRO A 117 21.25 -0.10 15.36
C PRO A 117 21.64 -1.50 15.84
N TRP A 118 22.69 -2.07 15.25
CA TRP A 118 23.11 -3.46 15.47
C TRP A 118 23.39 -3.82 16.95
N TRP A 119 23.72 -2.84 17.80
CA TRP A 119 23.95 -3.06 19.24
C TRP A 119 22.66 -3.20 20.06
N GLU A 120 21.53 -2.63 19.63
CA GLU A 120 20.24 -2.85 20.28
C GLU A 120 19.71 -4.26 20.01
N VAL A 121 20.03 -4.82 18.83
CA VAL A 121 19.64 -6.18 18.44
C VAL A 121 20.34 -7.24 19.29
N MET A 122 21.61 -7.03 19.64
CA MET A 122 22.37 -7.97 20.47
C MET A 122 22.01 -7.92 21.97
N HIS A 123 21.36 -6.86 22.45
CA HIS A 123 20.92 -6.80 23.85
C HIS A 123 19.65 -7.62 24.14
N ASP A 124 18.87 -7.99 23.11
CA ASP A 124 17.71 -8.89 23.25
C ASP A 124 18.12 -10.38 23.29
N GLU A 125 19.36 -10.71 22.88
CA GLU A 125 19.98 -12.04 23.04
C GLU A 125 20.82 -12.08 24.33
N GLY A 126 20.13 -12.09 25.48
CA GLY A 126 20.77 -12.20 26.80
C GLY A 126 21.75 -13.39 26.90
N PRO A 127 22.77 -13.32 27.79
CA PRO A 127 23.89 -14.26 27.77
C PRO A 127 23.42 -15.67 28.11
N MET A 128 23.77 -16.62 27.23
CA MET A 128 23.75 -18.06 27.51
C MET A 128 24.63 -18.41 28.70
#